data_AF-A3BCJ6-F1
#
_entry.id   AF-A3BCJ6-F1
#
_cell.length_a   1.000
_cell.length_b   1.000
_cell.length_c   1.000
_cell.angle_alpha   90.00
_cell.angle_beta   90.00
_cell.angle_gamma   90.00
#
_symmetry.space_group_name_H-M   'P 1'
#
loop_
_entity.id
_entity.type
_entity.pdbx_description
1 polymer ?
#
loop_
_entity_poly.entity_id
_entity_poly.type
_entity_poly.pdbx_seq_one_letter_code
_entity_poly.pdbx_strand_id
1 'polypeptide(L)'
;MGFVRALFLLAMVCVAAHAKDYPKEEGAKAEGPAAASGGGGGSTHDVVKLGGKGDGKTDSTKAVNEAWTAACAGTGKQTIVVPKGDFLTGPLNFTGPCKGDIVIQLDGNLLGSTDLALFKSNWIEIMRLESLEISGKGKLDGQGAAVWSKNSCAKKYDCKILPNVCMHAFL
;
A
#
# COMPACT_ATOMS: atom_id res chain seq x y z
N MET A 1 -49.57 7.94 -39.15
CA MET A 1 -50.16 7.85 -37.79
C MET A 1 -49.06 7.35 -36.85
N GLY A 2 -48.62 7.98 -35.76
CA GLY A 2 -48.98 9.18 -35.00
C GLY A 2 -48.34 9.07 -33.61
N PHE A 3 -47.44 10.03 -33.28
CA PHE A 3 -47.02 10.58 -31.97
C PHE A 3 -46.90 9.77 -30.64
N VAL A 4 -45.67 9.72 -30.12
CA VAL A 4 -45.12 10.17 -28.79
C VAL A 4 -45.96 10.13 -27.49
N ARG A 5 -45.37 9.59 -26.40
CA ARG A 5 -45.23 10.12 -24.99
C ARG A 5 -45.18 8.95 -23.98
N ALA A 6 -44.05 8.64 -23.34
CA ALA A 6 -43.45 9.24 -22.13
C ALA A 6 -44.08 8.81 -20.79
N LEU A 7 -43.18 8.59 -19.81
CA LEU A 7 -43.32 8.45 -18.35
C LEU A 7 -43.46 7.04 -17.71
N PHE A 8 -42.34 6.61 -17.12
CA PHE A 8 -42.16 6.25 -15.70
C PHE A 8 -43.38 5.74 -14.92
N LEU A 9 -43.23 4.58 -14.27
CA LEU A 9 -43.36 4.44 -12.81
C LEU A 9 -42.84 3.07 -12.33
N LEU A 10 -42.15 3.11 -11.19
CA LEU A 10 -41.63 1.99 -10.42
C LEU A 10 -42.73 0.97 -10.06
N ALA A 11 -42.37 -0.32 -10.04
CA ALA A 11 -43.03 -1.29 -9.17
C ALA A 11 -41.97 -2.06 -8.38
N MET A 12 -42.07 -1.93 -7.06
CA MET A 12 -41.21 -2.51 -6.04
C MET A 12 -41.39 -4.03 -5.91
N VAL A 13 -40.28 -4.66 -5.53
CA VAL A 13 -40.08 -5.89 -4.75
C VAL A 13 -41.33 -6.47 -4.06
N CYS A 14 -41.56 -7.78 -4.24
CA CYS A 14 -42.11 -8.64 -3.20
C CYS A 14 -41.45 -10.04 -3.25
N VAL A 15 -40.73 -10.34 -2.17
CA VAL A 15 -40.17 -11.64 -1.78
C VAL A 15 -41.30 -12.59 -1.34
N ALA A 16 -41.23 -13.87 -1.71
CA ALA A 16 -41.47 -15.00 -0.78
C ALA A 16 -41.35 -16.36 -1.50
N ALA A 17 -40.36 -17.13 -1.02
CA ALA A 17 -40.30 -18.57 -0.81
C ALA A 17 -41.32 -19.48 -1.52
N HIS A 18 -40.80 -20.44 -2.28
CA HIS A 18 -41.29 -21.82 -2.22
C HIS A 18 -40.14 -22.79 -2.48
N ALA A 19 -39.83 -23.59 -1.46
CA ALA A 19 -39.02 -24.79 -1.59
C ALA A 19 -39.68 -25.76 -2.57
N LYS A 20 -38.92 -26.24 -3.56
CA LYS A 20 -39.23 -27.47 -4.28
C LYS A 20 -37.93 -28.23 -4.53
N ASP A 21 -37.96 -29.47 -4.07
CA ASP A 21 -36.94 -30.50 -4.13
C ASP A 21 -36.24 -30.59 -5.49
N TYR A 22 -34.90 -30.64 -5.45
CA TYR A 22 -34.06 -30.98 -6.59
C TYR A 22 -33.99 -32.50 -6.74
N PRO A 23 -34.37 -33.10 -7.88
CA PRO A 23 -34.08 -34.49 -8.16
C PRO A 23 -32.62 -34.66 -8.58
N LYS A 24 -32.03 -35.74 -8.09
CA LYS A 24 -30.68 -36.23 -8.30
C LYS A 24 -30.59 -36.92 -9.67
N GLU A 25 -29.72 -36.45 -10.56
CA GLU A 25 -29.24 -37.27 -11.68
C GLU A 25 -27.72 -37.13 -11.87
N GLU A 26 -27.12 -38.31 -12.03
CA GLU A 26 -25.72 -38.65 -12.24
C GLU A 26 -25.29 -38.33 -13.69
N GLY A 27 -24.11 -37.73 -13.88
CA GLY A 27 -23.55 -37.52 -15.22
C GLY A 27 -22.13 -36.94 -15.20
N ALA A 28 -21.23 -37.60 -15.90
CA ALA A 28 -19.79 -37.43 -15.89
C ALA A 28 -19.22 -36.04 -16.27
N LYS A 29 -18.07 -35.74 -15.64
CA LYS A 29 -16.85 -35.07 -16.15
C LYS A 29 -17.02 -33.74 -16.91
N ALA A 30 -16.64 -32.65 -16.26
CA ALA A 30 -15.71 -31.67 -16.83
C ALA A 30 -15.12 -30.81 -15.71
N GLU A 31 -13.80 -30.87 -15.55
CA GLU A 31 -13.02 -29.81 -14.92
C GLU A 31 -13.29 -28.53 -15.71
N GLY A 32 -14.15 -27.67 -15.18
CA GLY A 32 -14.35 -26.33 -15.69
C GLY A 32 -13.06 -25.55 -15.52
N PRO A 33 -12.62 -24.78 -16.53
CA PRO A 33 -11.35 -24.10 -16.51
C PRO A 33 -11.33 -23.11 -15.35
N ALA A 34 -10.45 -23.37 -14.38
CA ALA A 34 -9.86 -22.29 -13.61
C ALA A 34 -9.36 -21.29 -14.65
N ALA A 35 -10.01 -20.13 -14.73
CA ALA A 35 -9.52 -19.05 -15.53
C ALA A 35 -8.10 -18.76 -15.06
N ALA A 36 -7.13 -19.22 -15.86
CA ALA A 36 -5.75 -18.83 -15.74
C ALA A 36 -5.72 -17.32 -15.94
N SER A 37 -5.54 -16.56 -14.86
CA SER A 37 -4.98 -15.23 -15.01
C SER A 37 -3.50 -15.43 -15.35
N GLY A 38 -3.14 -14.98 -16.55
CA GLY A 38 -1.82 -15.18 -17.14
C GLY A 38 -0.70 -14.81 -16.16
N GLY A 39 0.29 -15.68 -16.05
CA GLY A 39 1.45 -15.50 -15.18
C GLY A 39 2.20 -14.21 -15.51
N GLY A 40 2.06 -13.23 -14.63
CA GLY A 40 2.83 -11.99 -14.63
C GLY A 40 3.67 -11.88 -13.36
N GLY A 41 4.95 -12.26 -13.45
CA GLY A 41 6.11 -11.51 -12.94
C GLY A 41 6.18 -10.99 -11.49
N GLY A 42 5.36 -11.47 -10.56
CA GLY A 42 5.46 -11.05 -9.16
C GLY A 42 6.85 -11.34 -8.56
N SER A 43 7.49 -10.35 -7.96
CA SER A 43 8.81 -10.49 -7.30
C SER A 43 8.77 -9.99 -5.85
N THR A 44 9.75 -10.43 -5.07
CA THR A 44 9.92 -10.02 -3.66
C THR A 44 11.23 -9.28 -3.47
N HIS A 45 11.16 -8.12 -2.84
CA HIS A 45 12.27 -7.22 -2.53
C HIS A 45 12.47 -7.14 -1.01
N ASP A 46 13.44 -7.90 -0.51
CA ASP A 46 13.76 -7.97 0.92
C ASP A 46 14.75 -6.87 1.30
N VAL A 47 14.37 -6.02 2.26
CA VAL A 47 15.19 -4.88 2.69
C VAL A 47 16.55 -5.31 3.28
N VAL A 48 16.63 -6.46 3.95
CA VAL A 48 17.90 -6.97 4.51
C VAL A 48 18.82 -7.45 3.40
N LYS A 49 18.27 -8.08 2.35
CA LYS A 49 19.07 -8.49 1.17
C LYS A 49 19.64 -7.29 0.40
N LEU A 50 19.01 -6.12 0.54
CA LEU A 50 19.47 -4.85 -0.01
C LEU A 50 20.38 -4.06 0.96
N GLY A 51 20.80 -4.67 2.07
CA GLY A 51 21.76 -4.11 3.02
C GLY A 51 21.13 -3.32 4.17
N GLY A 52 19.80 -3.29 4.29
CA GLY A 52 19.12 -2.73 5.45
C GLY A 52 19.41 -3.53 6.72
N LYS A 53 19.43 -2.84 7.87
CA LYS A 53 19.70 -3.46 9.17
C LYS A 53 18.62 -3.10 10.17
N GLY A 54 18.00 -4.13 10.74
CA GLY A 54 16.93 -4.01 11.73
C GLY A 54 17.43 -3.79 13.17
N ASP A 55 18.49 -2.99 13.37
CA ASP A 55 19.15 -2.78 14.67
C ASP A 55 18.73 -1.48 15.40
N GLY A 56 17.82 -0.71 14.81
CA GLY A 56 17.29 0.56 15.31
C GLY A 56 18.27 1.74 15.23
N LYS A 57 19.46 1.55 14.64
CA LYS A 57 20.58 2.51 14.71
C LYS A 57 21.20 2.79 13.35
N THR A 58 21.38 1.77 12.53
CA THR A 58 21.97 1.88 11.20
C THR A 58 20.95 2.43 10.23
N ASP A 59 21.34 3.46 9.47
CA ASP A 59 20.52 4.03 8.41
C ASP A 59 20.23 2.99 7.31
N SER A 60 18.96 2.63 7.18
CA SER A 60 18.41 1.68 6.19
C SER A 60 17.66 2.38 5.05
N THR A 61 17.70 3.72 4.97
CA THR A 61 16.98 4.53 3.98
C THR A 61 17.24 4.08 2.55
N LYS A 62 18.51 3.84 2.22
CA LYS A 62 18.92 3.42 0.88
C LYS A 62 18.29 2.08 0.51
N ALA A 63 18.37 1.08 1.39
CA ALA A 63 17.83 -0.26 1.14
C ALA A 63 16.31 -0.25 0.95
N VAL A 64 15.58 0.55 1.74
CA VAL A 64 14.12 0.67 1.63
C VAL A 64 13.72 1.38 0.33
N ASN A 65 14.39 2.47 -0.05
CA ASN A 65 14.13 3.15 -1.32
C ASN A 65 14.53 2.30 -2.54
N GLU A 66 15.58 1.50 -2.46
CA GLU A 66 15.96 0.54 -3.51
C GLU A 66 14.91 -0.57 -3.66
N ALA A 67 14.39 -1.09 -2.54
CA ALA A 67 13.30 -2.07 -2.57
C ALA A 67 12.06 -1.49 -3.24
N TRP A 68 11.69 -0.25 -2.90
CA TRP A 68 10.62 0.49 -3.55
C TRP A 68 10.85 0.66 -5.04
N THR A 69 12.02 1.15 -5.43
CA THR A 69 12.36 1.41 -6.84
C THR A 69 12.27 0.14 -7.68
N ALA A 70 12.79 -0.97 -7.16
CA ALA A 70 12.75 -2.26 -7.84
C ALA A 70 11.32 -2.80 -7.96
N ALA A 71 10.53 -2.74 -6.88
CA ALA A 71 9.13 -3.15 -6.89
C ALA A 71 8.30 -2.30 -7.86
N CYS A 72 8.43 -0.98 -7.81
CA CYS A 72 7.68 -0.06 -8.66
C CYS A 72 7.94 -0.26 -10.16
N ALA A 73 9.15 -0.74 -10.52
CA ALA A 73 9.53 -1.04 -11.90
C ALA A 73 9.03 -2.41 -12.42
N GLY A 74 8.56 -3.29 -11.53
CA GLY A 74 8.08 -4.64 -11.83
C GLY A 74 6.62 -4.70 -12.24
N THR A 75 6.25 -5.70 -13.05
CA THR A 75 4.87 -5.94 -13.50
C THR A 75 4.20 -7.05 -12.67
N GLY A 76 2.88 -6.99 -12.48
CA GLY A 76 2.18 -7.91 -11.57
C GLY A 76 2.35 -7.53 -10.10
N LYS A 77 1.98 -8.41 -9.15
CA LYS A 77 2.04 -8.12 -7.71
C LYS A 77 3.48 -8.20 -7.18
N GLN A 78 4.03 -7.06 -6.78
CA GLN A 78 5.37 -6.90 -6.23
C GLN A 78 5.30 -6.75 -4.72
N THR A 79 6.15 -7.47 -3.98
CA THR A 79 6.16 -7.44 -2.52
C THR A 79 7.48 -6.86 -2.01
N ILE A 80 7.42 -5.82 -1.20
CA ILE A 80 8.54 -5.31 -0.41
C ILE A 80 8.43 -5.93 0.99
N VAL A 81 9.47 -6.60 1.45
CA VAL A 81 9.49 -7.24 2.78
C VAL A 81 10.38 -6.44 3.71
N VAL A 82 9.77 -5.92 4.78
CA VAL A 82 10.47 -5.39 5.95
C VAL A 82 10.34 -6.44 7.05
N PRO A 83 11.34 -7.32 7.24
CA PRO A 83 11.23 -8.41 8.20
C PRO A 83 11.28 -7.89 9.64
N LYS A 84 11.06 -8.75 10.62
CA LYS A 84 11.14 -8.39 12.04
C LYS A 84 12.47 -7.70 12.39
N GLY A 85 12.39 -6.55 13.04
CA GLY A 85 13.53 -5.72 13.43
C GLY A 85 13.14 -4.24 13.41
N ASP A 86 14.06 -3.36 13.81
CA ASP A 86 13.86 -1.91 13.82
C ASP A 86 14.74 -1.27 12.74
N PHE A 87 14.16 -0.74 11.68
CA PHE A 87 14.89 -0.17 10.55
C PHE A 87 14.82 1.36 10.63
N LEU A 88 15.92 1.99 11.04
CA LEU A 88 16.02 3.45 11.08
C LEU A 88 16.08 4.00 9.64
N THR A 89 15.22 4.97 9.32
CA THR A 89 15.18 5.60 8.00
C THR A 89 15.05 7.12 8.11
N GLY A 90 15.74 7.82 7.22
CA GLY A 90 15.43 9.18 6.81
C GLY A 90 14.28 9.18 5.78
N PRO A 91 14.26 10.13 4.83
CA PRO A 91 13.17 10.27 3.86
C PRO A 91 12.96 9.05 2.96
N LEU A 92 11.72 8.59 2.87
CA LEU A 92 11.26 7.49 2.02
C LEU A 92 10.33 8.05 0.94
N ASN A 93 10.67 7.80 -0.32
CA ASN A 93 9.94 8.31 -1.47
C ASN A 93 9.24 7.17 -2.20
N PHE A 94 7.98 6.96 -1.85
CA PHE A 94 7.09 5.94 -2.42
C PHE A 94 6.21 6.53 -3.51
N THR A 95 6.87 7.08 -4.53
CA THR A 95 6.21 7.78 -5.62
C THR A 95 6.19 6.94 -6.90
N GLY A 96 5.01 6.83 -7.51
CA GLY A 96 4.79 6.22 -8.82
C GLY A 96 4.85 7.23 -9.99
N PRO A 97 4.35 6.82 -11.17
CA PRO A 97 3.55 5.61 -11.42
C PRO A 97 4.36 4.30 -11.33
N CYS A 98 3.74 3.24 -10.79
CA CYS A 98 4.32 1.90 -10.75
C CYS A 98 3.65 0.99 -11.79
N LYS A 99 4.38 -0.01 -12.30
CA LYS A 99 3.89 -0.89 -13.38
C LYS A 99 3.02 -2.06 -12.89
N GLY A 100 2.88 -2.22 -11.58
CA GLY A 100 2.17 -3.33 -10.96
C GLY A 100 1.72 -3.00 -9.55
N ASP A 101 0.96 -3.92 -8.96
CA ASP A 101 0.46 -3.79 -7.60
C ASP A 101 1.61 -3.87 -6.60
N ILE A 102 1.66 -2.95 -5.65
CA ILE A 102 2.69 -2.96 -4.61
C ILE A 102 2.09 -3.41 -3.28
N VAL A 103 2.73 -4.41 -2.67
CA VAL A 103 2.48 -4.83 -1.29
C VAL A 103 3.72 -4.51 -0.46
N ILE A 104 3.57 -3.77 0.63
CA ILE A 104 4.58 -3.64 1.67
C ILE A 104 4.18 -4.58 2.80
N GLN A 105 4.88 -5.71 2.89
CA GLN A 105 4.79 -6.63 4.01
C GLN A 105 5.68 -6.10 5.15
N LEU A 106 5.07 -5.36 6.06
CA LEU A 106 5.70 -4.69 7.19
C LEU A 106 5.62 -5.58 8.44
N ASP A 107 6.53 -6.53 8.58
CA ASP A 107 6.63 -7.39 9.78
C ASP A 107 7.58 -6.84 10.85
N GLY A 108 8.47 -5.92 10.48
CA GLY A 108 9.29 -5.10 11.38
C GLY A 108 8.84 -3.64 11.46
N ASN A 109 9.59 -2.81 12.17
CA ASN A 109 9.28 -1.40 12.34
C ASN A 109 10.16 -0.54 11.42
N LEU A 110 9.55 0.46 10.77
CA LEU A 110 10.29 1.58 10.21
C LEU A 110 10.33 2.68 11.27
N LEU A 111 11.54 3.12 11.65
CA LEU A 111 11.75 4.19 12.61
C LEU A 111 12.19 5.45 11.88
N GLY A 112 11.43 6.54 11.98
CA GLY A 112 11.81 7.83 11.41
C GLY A 112 12.97 8.44 12.18
N SER A 113 14.03 8.84 11.48
CA SER A 113 15.20 9.46 12.10
C SER A 113 14.80 10.69 12.93
N THR A 114 15.45 10.86 14.08
CA THR A 114 15.29 12.06 14.91
C THR A 114 16.21 13.21 14.49
N ASP A 115 17.05 13.00 13.47
CA ASP A 115 17.84 14.05 12.85
C ASP A 115 16.97 14.85 11.86
N LEU A 116 16.47 16.00 12.34
CA LEU A 116 15.59 16.86 11.56
C LEU A 116 16.29 17.52 10.36
N ALA A 117 17.63 17.49 10.26
CA ALA A 117 18.34 18.01 9.10
C ALA A 117 18.14 17.13 7.86
N LEU A 118 17.74 15.87 8.02
CA LEU A 118 17.46 14.94 6.92
C LEU A 118 16.15 15.28 6.19
N PHE A 119 15.21 15.94 6.85
CA PHE A 119 13.88 16.21 6.30
C PHE A 119 13.80 17.61 5.71
N LYS A 120 13.72 17.67 4.38
CA LYS A 120 13.31 18.87 3.64
C LYS A 120 11.79 18.94 3.41
N SER A 121 11.13 17.79 3.54
CA SER A 121 9.70 17.56 3.34
C SER A 121 9.24 16.50 4.36
N ASN A 122 8.37 15.59 3.97
CA ASN A 122 7.83 14.51 4.80
C ASN A 122 8.86 13.40 5.02
N TRP A 123 8.62 12.56 6.04
CA TRP A 123 9.38 11.34 6.26
C TRP A 123 9.02 10.26 5.24
N ILE A 124 7.73 10.03 5.01
CA ILE A 124 7.26 9.10 3.98
C ILE A 124 6.33 9.85 3.04
N GLU A 125 6.66 9.85 1.75
CA GLU A 125 5.82 10.40 0.69
C GLU A 125 5.25 9.27 -0.15
N ILE A 126 3.93 9.11 -0.15
CA ILE A 126 3.20 8.13 -0.95
C ILE A 126 2.38 8.88 -1.99
N MET A 127 2.80 8.81 -3.25
CA MET A 127 2.19 9.61 -4.30
C MET A 127 2.04 8.83 -5.60
N ARG A 128 0.96 9.13 -6.34
CA ARG A 128 0.74 8.64 -7.71
C ARG A 128 0.78 7.12 -7.86
N LEU A 129 0.04 6.44 -6.98
CA LEU A 129 -0.10 4.98 -7.00
C LEU A 129 -1.52 4.60 -7.42
N GLU A 130 -1.61 3.57 -8.26
CA GLU A 130 -2.89 2.95 -8.61
C GLU A 130 -3.29 1.89 -7.59
N SER A 131 -2.31 1.19 -6.99
CA SER A 131 -2.52 0.08 -6.07
C SER A 131 -1.36 -0.03 -5.07
N LEU A 132 -1.68 0.16 -3.79
CA LEU A 132 -0.76 -0.02 -2.67
C LEU A 132 -1.49 -0.71 -1.51
N GLU A 133 -0.90 -1.79 -1.03
CA GLU A 133 -1.29 -2.48 0.19
C GLU A 133 -0.14 -2.40 1.20
N ILE A 134 -0.42 -2.01 2.44
CA ILE A 134 0.52 -2.15 3.56
C ILE A 134 -0.10 -3.15 4.53
N SER A 135 0.60 -4.24 4.78
CA SER A 135 0.16 -5.35 5.63
C SER A 135 1.27 -5.75 6.60
N GLY A 136 1.02 -6.75 7.46
CA GLY A 136 1.96 -7.19 8.49
C GLY A 136 1.67 -6.63 9.88
N LYS A 137 2.53 -6.99 10.85
CA LYS A 137 2.35 -6.68 12.29
C LYS A 137 3.24 -5.55 12.82
N GLY A 138 4.09 -5.02 11.95
CA GLY A 138 5.04 -3.98 12.24
C GLY A 138 4.43 -2.59 12.37
N LYS A 139 5.28 -1.59 12.56
CA LYS A 139 4.86 -0.20 12.80
C LYS A 139 5.63 0.77 11.92
N LEU A 140 4.95 1.86 11.57
CA LEU A 140 5.59 3.10 11.12
C LEU A 140 5.69 4.01 12.36
N ASP A 141 6.87 4.09 12.96
CA ASP A 141 7.12 4.91 14.14
C ASP A 141 7.98 6.12 13.78
N GLY A 142 7.36 7.31 13.70
CA GLY A 142 8.07 8.55 13.38
C GLY A 142 8.95 9.10 14.52
N GLN A 143 9.03 8.43 15.67
CA GLN A 143 9.80 8.84 16.85
C GLN A 143 9.53 10.28 17.31
N GLY A 144 8.28 10.73 17.14
CA GLY A 144 7.90 12.14 17.31
C GLY A 144 8.22 12.71 18.70
N ALA A 145 8.05 11.92 19.76
CA ALA A 145 8.32 12.35 21.14
C ALA A 145 9.74 12.88 21.35
N ALA A 146 10.73 12.37 20.61
CA ALA A 146 12.12 12.81 20.70
C ALA A 146 12.35 14.20 20.06
N VAL A 147 11.42 14.68 19.24
CA VAL A 147 11.58 15.87 18.40
C VAL A 147 10.45 16.89 18.48
N TRP A 148 9.33 16.63 19.17
CA TRP A 148 8.21 17.57 19.29
C TRP A 148 8.62 18.95 19.82
N SER A 149 9.54 19.01 20.78
CA SER A 149 10.06 20.27 21.33
C SER A 149 10.83 21.12 20.32
N LYS A 150 11.24 20.54 19.19
CA LYS A 150 11.96 21.21 18.10
C LYS A 150 11.02 21.81 17.05
N ASN A 151 9.71 21.55 17.12
CA ASN A 151 8.75 22.13 16.18
C ASN A 151 8.41 23.57 16.56
N SER A 152 8.76 24.50 15.68
CA SER A 152 8.42 25.92 15.79
C SER A 152 7.54 26.42 14.64
N CYS A 153 6.92 25.55 13.87
CA CYS A 153 6.18 25.90 12.65
C CYS A 153 4.94 26.76 12.89
N ALA A 154 4.40 26.76 14.11
CA ALA A 154 3.34 27.69 14.50
C ALA A 154 3.83 29.12 14.77
N LYS A 155 5.15 29.34 14.89
CA LYS A 155 5.77 30.60 15.33
C LYS A 155 6.78 31.17 14.33
N LYS A 156 7.35 30.34 13.45
CA LYS A 156 8.39 30.70 12.49
C LYS A 156 8.10 30.09 11.14
N TYR A 157 8.31 30.87 10.07
CA TYR A 157 8.21 30.39 8.68
C TYR A 157 9.35 29.43 8.31
N ASP A 158 10.56 29.67 8.83
CA ASP A 158 11.68 28.72 8.75
C ASP A 158 11.68 27.83 9.99
N CYS A 159 10.98 26.70 9.89
CA CYS A 159 10.84 25.71 10.95
C CYS A 159 11.25 24.33 10.46
N LYS A 160 11.56 23.43 11.39
CA LYS A 160 11.88 22.04 11.06
C LYS A 160 10.61 21.21 10.98
N ILE A 161 10.42 20.57 9.82
CA ILE A 161 9.39 19.57 9.62
C ILE A 161 9.76 18.35 10.47
N LEU A 162 8.78 17.83 11.21
CA LEU A 162 8.95 16.61 11.99
C LEU A 162 8.63 15.39 11.10
N PRO A 163 9.16 14.20 11.42
CA PRO A 163 8.81 12.99 10.68
C PRO A 163 7.29 12.80 10.61
N ASN A 164 6.75 12.88 9.41
CA ASN A 164 5.32 12.72 9.12
C ASN A 164 5.13 11.96 7.80
N VAL A 165 3.92 11.46 7.57
CA VAL A 165 3.56 10.75 6.34
C VAL A 165 2.65 11.65 5.52
N CYS A 166 2.99 11.84 4.25
CA CYS A 166 2.12 12.49 3.27
C CYS A 166 1.67 11.43 2.26
N MET A 167 0.35 11.28 2.13
CA MET A 167 -0.26 10.38 1.15
C MET A 167 -1.20 11.19 0.27
N HIS A 168 -0.96 11.15 -1.04
CA HIS A 168 -1.82 11.79 -2.03
C HIS A 168 -2.55 10.72 -2.84
N ALA A 169 -3.79 10.42 -2.44
CA ALA A 169 -4.68 9.55 -3.19
C ALA A 169 -5.28 10.32 -4.37
N PHE A 170 -5.23 9.75 -5.57
CA PHE A 170 -6.06 10.22 -6.68
C PHE A 170 -7.51 9.78 -6.39
N LEU A 171 -8.40 10.77 -6.22
CA LEU A 171 -9.85 10.57 -6.22
C LEU A 171 -10.36 10.37 -7.65
#